data_AF-A0A4W5KLX1-F1
#
_entry.id   AF-A0A4W5KLX1-F1
#
_cell.length_a   1.000
_cell.length_b   1.000
_cell.length_c   1.000
_cell.angle_alpha   90.00
_cell.angle_beta   90.00
_cell.angle_gamma   90.00
#
_symmetry.space_group_name_H-M   'P 1'
#
loop_
_entity.id
_entity.type
_entity.pdbx_description
1 polymer ?
#
loop_
_entity_poly.entity_id
_entity_poly.type
_entity_poly.pdbx_seq_one_letter_code
_entity_poly.pdbx_strand_id
1 'polypeptide(L)'
;MLFKPTAVPNASLYDFACVSWNYTLKDWSTYGCSKVNHSEDGLRCFCNHTTNFAVLMSFRRDFKYAEVLNWITILGCSMSIIGLSLTITFQIATRKSRKTNPTVLLVSVCVCLLIFTLLFMLGVDNPHKQLDKPQIQEDNVLPPSDTHTERDRGPCTAVAVLLQYFLLGTFTWNTLYATNVFLMIRNSLATSPSQFTAYTVAIGWGRTAWRKIKYLVVSEALAGISPWLLGPKLMLGDIFRL
;
A
#
# COMPACT_ATOMS: atom_id res chain seq x y z
N MET A 1 21.26 -23.96 -23.79
CA MET A 1 19.89 -24.49 -23.54
C MET A 1 18.87 -23.52 -24.13
N LEU A 2 17.72 -24.02 -24.60
CA LEU A 2 16.64 -23.22 -25.20
C LEU A 2 15.39 -23.30 -24.32
N PHE A 3 14.84 -22.15 -23.95
CA PHE A 3 13.62 -22.02 -23.18
C PHE A 3 12.56 -21.28 -23.99
N LYS A 4 11.37 -21.88 -24.12
CA LYS A 4 10.21 -21.28 -24.79
C LYS A 4 9.16 -20.91 -23.74
N PRO A 5 9.05 -19.64 -23.32
CA PRO A 5 8.01 -19.24 -22.40
C PRO A 5 6.64 -19.42 -23.04
N THR A 6 5.66 -19.85 -22.26
CA THR A 6 4.27 -19.93 -22.73
C THR A 6 3.73 -18.52 -22.92
N ALA A 7 3.10 -18.25 -24.06
CA ALA A 7 2.46 -16.97 -24.31
C ALA A 7 1.32 -16.76 -23.31
N VAL A 8 1.43 -15.71 -22.50
CA VAL A 8 0.38 -15.29 -21.57
C VAL A 8 -0.34 -14.09 -22.20
N PRO A 9 -1.68 -14.10 -22.32
CA PRO A 9 -2.41 -12.98 -22.89
C PRO A 9 -2.19 -11.71 -22.05
N ASN A 10 -1.94 -10.59 -22.72
CA ASN A 10 -1.71 -9.26 -22.12
C ASN A 10 -0.47 -9.18 -21.20
N ALA A 11 0.53 -10.05 -21.41
CA ALA A 11 1.81 -9.98 -20.72
C ALA A 11 2.95 -10.02 -21.74
N SER A 12 3.92 -9.13 -21.58
CA SER A 12 5.17 -9.12 -22.33
C SER A 12 6.32 -9.56 -21.42
N LEU A 13 7.30 -10.27 -21.98
CA LEU A 13 8.54 -10.56 -21.28
C LEU A 13 9.31 -9.23 -21.13
N TYR A 14 9.50 -8.79 -19.90
CA TYR A 14 10.18 -7.53 -19.59
C TYR A 14 11.69 -7.74 -19.52
N ASP A 15 12.12 -8.76 -18.78
CA ASP A 15 13.52 -9.13 -18.64
C ASP A 15 13.67 -10.60 -18.22
N PHE A 16 14.85 -11.18 -18.38
CA PHE A 16 15.18 -12.52 -17.89
C PHE A 16 16.67 -12.63 -17.54
N ALA A 17 17.04 -13.59 -16.71
CA ALA A 17 18.43 -13.91 -16.40
C ALA A 17 18.68 -15.42 -16.40
N CYS A 18 19.85 -15.79 -16.93
CA CYS A 18 20.36 -17.15 -16.92
C CYS A 18 21.14 -17.38 -15.62
N VAL A 19 20.65 -18.26 -14.76
CA VAL A 19 21.22 -18.50 -13.44
C VAL A 19 21.52 -19.97 -13.18
N SER A 20 22.38 -20.20 -12.21
CA SER A 20 22.73 -21.51 -11.70
C SER A 20 22.73 -21.53 -10.18
N TRP A 21 22.40 -22.68 -9.60
CA TRP A 21 22.35 -22.83 -8.15
C TRP A 21 23.76 -22.86 -7.56
N ASN A 22 24.06 -21.91 -6.68
CA ASN A 22 25.32 -21.86 -5.95
C ASN A 22 25.14 -22.46 -4.55
N TYR A 23 25.72 -23.63 -4.31
CA TYR A 23 25.61 -24.34 -3.02
C TYR A 23 26.32 -23.64 -1.87
N THR A 24 27.36 -22.84 -2.14
CA THR A 24 28.10 -22.07 -1.13
C THR A 24 27.28 -20.87 -0.65
N LEU A 25 26.65 -20.15 -1.59
CA LEU A 25 25.78 -19.00 -1.29
C LEU A 25 24.37 -19.43 -0.86
N LYS A 26 23.98 -20.69 -1.15
CA LYS A 26 22.61 -21.21 -1.01
C LYS A 26 21.58 -20.34 -1.77
N ASP A 27 21.97 -19.82 -2.92
CA ASP A 27 21.17 -18.91 -3.74
C ASP A 27 21.50 -19.03 -5.25
N TRP A 28 20.68 -18.41 -6.09
CA TRP A 28 20.87 -18.33 -7.54
C TRP A 28 22.00 -17.36 -7.91
N SER A 29 22.86 -17.76 -8.84
CA SER A 29 24.00 -16.96 -9.29
C SER A 29 24.15 -16.98 -10.81
N THR A 30 24.52 -15.84 -11.39
CA THR A 30 24.90 -15.72 -12.81
C THR A 30 26.33 -16.20 -13.10
N TYR A 31 27.06 -16.66 -12.08
CA TYR A 31 28.44 -17.08 -12.23
C TYR A 31 28.59 -18.20 -13.27
N GLY A 32 29.44 -17.96 -14.27
CA GLY A 32 29.69 -18.89 -15.36
C GLY A 32 28.55 -19.06 -16.35
N CYS A 33 27.49 -18.23 -16.27
CA CYS A 33 26.34 -18.24 -17.16
C CYS A 33 26.20 -16.93 -17.94
N SER A 34 25.80 -17.00 -19.21
CA SER A 34 25.58 -15.86 -20.09
C SER A 34 24.35 -16.03 -20.98
N LYS A 35 23.72 -14.90 -21.32
CA LYS A 35 22.70 -14.81 -22.36
C LYS A 35 23.36 -15.04 -23.72
N VAL A 36 22.69 -15.77 -24.59
CA VAL A 36 23.15 -16.02 -25.97
C VAL A 36 22.10 -15.45 -26.91
N ASN A 37 22.54 -14.78 -27.98
CA ASN A 37 21.70 -14.01 -28.91
C ASN A 37 20.27 -14.54 -29.06
N HIS A 38 19.31 -13.65 -28.79
CA HIS A 38 17.90 -13.87 -29.04
C HIS A 38 17.68 -14.29 -30.48
N SER A 39 17.24 -15.52 -30.66
CA SER A 39 16.64 -15.98 -31.91
C SER A 39 15.12 -15.91 -31.71
N GLU A 40 14.34 -15.71 -32.77
CA GLU A 40 12.86 -15.69 -32.71
C GLU A 40 12.26 -16.98 -32.07
N ASP A 41 13.08 -18.01 -31.93
CA ASP A 41 12.76 -19.34 -31.41
C ASP A 41 12.85 -19.49 -29.88
N GLY A 42 13.11 -18.44 -29.10
CA GLY A 42 13.08 -18.48 -27.63
C GLY A 42 14.38 -18.05 -26.92
N LEU A 43 14.38 -18.16 -25.58
CA LEU A 43 15.46 -17.68 -24.70
C LEU A 43 16.62 -18.67 -24.68
N ARG A 44 17.83 -18.23 -25.02
CA ARG A 44 19.03 -19.07 -25.05
C ARG A 44 20.02 -18.67 -23.97
N CYS A 45 20.42 -19.65 -23.17
CA CYS A 45 21.42 -19.51 -22.11
C CYS A 45 22.58 -20.47 -22.33
N PHE A 46 23.79 -20.00 -22.03
CA PHE A 46 25.02 -20.80 -21.98
C PHE A 46 25.60 -20.75 -20.57
N CYS A 47 26.02 -21.89 -20.04
CA CYS A 47 26.78 -21.97 -18.79
C CYS A 47 27.97 -22.91 -18.97
N ASN A 48 29.10 -22.60 -18.35
CA ASN A 48 30.36 -23.34 -18.49
C ASN A 48 30.55 -24.48 -17.47
N HIS A 49 29.52 -24.82 -16.69
CA HIS A 49 29.57 -25.85 -15.64
C HIS A 49 28.30 -26.71 -15.63
N THR A 50 28.34 -27.84 -14.92
CA THR A 50 27.26 -28.82 -14.80
C THR A 50 26.59 -28.76 -13.44
N THR A 51 25.88 -27.66 -13.15
CA THR A 51 25.06 -27.48 -11.93
C THR A 51 23.58 -27.32 -12.28
N ASN A 52 22.70 -27.25 -11.26
CA ASN A 52 21.28 -26.99 -11.48
C ASN A 52 21.08 -25.60 -12.08
N PHE A 53 20.57 -25.55 -13.31
CA PHE A 53 20.36 -24.32 -14.07
C PHE A 53 18.88 -23.91 -14.05
N ALA A 54 18.63 -22.60 -14.11
CA ALA A 54 17.29 -22.04 -14.22
C ALA A 54 17.32 -20.73 -15.03
N VAL A 55 16.15 -20.32 -15.51
CA VAL A 55 15.95 -19.00 -16.11
C VAL A 55 14.94 -18.24 -15.27
N LEU A 56 15.37 -17.13 -14.69
CA LEU A 56 14.49 -16.21 -13.96
C LEU A 56 13.89 -15.26 -14.98
N MET A 57 12.56 -15.12 -14.99
CA MET A 57 11.84 -14.30 -15.95
C MET A 57 10.98 -13.29 -15.22
N SER A 58 11.00 -12.04 -15.67
CA SER A 58 10.13 -10.97 -15.23
C SER A 58 9.13 -10.65 -16.34
N PHE A 59 7.86 -10.90 -16.08
CA PHE A 59 6.78 -10.53 -16.99
C PHE A 59 6.14 -9.24 -16.54
N ARG A 60 5.91 -8.33 -17.47
CA ARG A 60 5.12 -7.11 -17.22
C ARG A 60 3.78 -7.25 -17.93
N ARG A 61 2.70 -7.08 -17.18
CA ARG A 61 1.37 -7.00 -17.77
C ARG A 61 1.04 -5.57 -18.15
N ASP A 62 0.40 -5.43 -19.29
CA ASP A 62 -0.16 -4.16 -19.72
C ASP A 62 -1.49 -3.95 -19.01
N PHE A 63 -1.44 -3.41 -17.79
CA PHE A 63 -2.63 -3.14 -16.99
C PHE A 63 -3.37 -1.90 -17.49
N LYS A 64 -4.08 -2.01 -18.63
CA LYS A 64 -4.99 -0.95 -19.10
C LYS A 64 -6.02 -0.54 -18.05
N TYR A 65 -6.44 -1.48 -17.21
CA TYR A 65 -7.38 -1.22 -16.11
C TYR A 65 -6.79 -0.35 -14.99
N ALA A 66 -5.46 -0.42 -14.75
CA ALA A 66 -4.80 0.40 -13.73
C ALA A 66 -4.84 1.89 -14.09
N GLU A 67 -4.66 2.22 -15.38
CA GLU A 67 -4.77 3.59 -15.87
C GLU A 67 -6.19 4.14 -15.69
N VAL A 68 -7.22 3.37 -16.07
CA VAL A 68 -8.62 3.76 -15.88
C VAL A 68 -8.94 3.98 -14.41
N LEU A 69 -8.48 3.08 -13.53
CA LEU A 69 -8.74 3.21 -12.10
C LEU A 69 -8.02 4.42 -11.49
N ASN A 70 -6.82 4.75 -11.96
CA ASN A 70 -6.10 5.95 -11.55
C ASN A 70 -6.90 7.22 -11.89
N TRP A 71 -7.50 7.28 -13.09
CA TRP A 71 -8.36 8.39 -13.50
C TRP A 71 -9.63 8.51 -12.66
N ILE A 72 -10.29 7.39 -12.35
CA ILE A 72 -11.47 7.39 -11.48
C ILE A 72 -11.09 7.88 -10.07
N THR A 73 -9.94 7.40 -9.59
CA THR A 73 -9.43 7.72 -8.25
C THR A 73 -9.10 9.20 -8.12
N ILE A 74 -8.36 9.79 -9.06
CA ILE A 74 -8.00 11.22 -9.01
C ILE A 74 -9.23 12.12 -9.03
N LEU A 75 -10.24 11.79 -9.86
CA LEU A 75 -11.49 12.55 -9.92
C LEU A 75 -12.29 12.42 -8.63
N GLY A 76 -12.44 11.20 -8.11
CA GLY A 76 -13.17 10.93 -6.86
C GLY A 76 -12.55 11.61 -5.65
N CYS A 77 -11.22 11.51 -5.50
CA CYS A 77 -10.49 12.14 -4.40
C CYS A 77 -10.56 13.67 -4.48
N SER A 78 -10.44 14.26 -5.68
CA SER A 78 -10.53 15.72 -5.87
C SER A 78 -11.90 16.26 -5.45
N MET A 79 -12.99 15.63 -5.92
CA MET A 79 -14.34 16.01 -5.53
C MET A 79 -14.57 15.86 -4.02
N SER A 80 -14.00 14.81 -3.41
CA SER A 80 -14.11 14.57 -1.97
C SER A 80 -13.38 15.65 -1.16
N ILE A 81 -12.18 16.06 -1.56
CA ILE A 81 -11.41 17.13 -0.89
C ILE A 81 -12.21 18.44 -0.91
N ILE A 82 -12.77 18.81 -2.07
CA ILE A 82 -13.59 20.02 -2.21
C ILE A 82 -14.82 19.94 -1.30
N GLY A 83 -15.59 18.85 -1.37
CA GLY A 83 -16.80 18.67 -0.56
C GLY A 83 -16.53 18.67 0.96
N LEU A 84 -15.45 18.01 1.40
CA LEU A 84 -15.04 17.98 2.80
C LEU A 84 -14.60 19.37 3.28
N SER A 85 -13.83 20.11 2.49
CA SER A 85 -13.38 21.46 2.85
C SER A 85 -14.54 22.45 3.02
N LEU A 86 -15.53 22.39 2.12
CA LEU A 86 -16.75 23.20 2.19
C LEU A 86 -17.58 22.82 3.43
N THR A 87 -17.72 21.51 3.69
CA THR A 87 -18.45 21.01 4.86
C THR A 87 -17.81 21.47 6.17
N ILE A 88 -16.48 21.39 6.29
CA ILE A 88 -15.74 21.86 7.47
C ILE A 88 -15.97 23.36 7.67
N THR A 89 -15.84 24.15 6.61
CA THR A 89 -16.02 25.61 6.66
C THR A 89 -17.44 25.98 7.09
N PHE A 90 -18.45 25.33 6.49
CA PHE A 90 -19.85 25.52 6.82
C PHE A 90 -20.15 25.17 8.29
N GLN A 91 -19.61 24.04 8.78
CA GLN A 91 -19.80 23.58 10.15
C GLN A 91 -19.12 24.48 11.18
N ILE A 92 -17.95 25.04 10.86
CA ILE A 92 -17.26 26.01 11.72
C ILE A 92 -18.06 27.33 11.77
N ALA A 93 -18.56 27.80 10.62
CA ALA A 93 -19.37 29.02 10.55
C ALA A 93 -20.68 28.88 11.35
N THR A 94 -21.40 27.76 11.18
CA THR A 94 -22.63 27.49 11.94
C THR A 94 -22.37 27.21 13.42
N ARG A 95 -21.20 26.67 13.80
CA ARG A 95 -20.80 26.50 15.21
C ARG A 95 -20.77 27.85 15.95
N LYS A 96 -20.29 28.91 15.30
CA LYS A 96 -20.28 30.27 15.87
C LYS A 96 -21.70 30.74 16.24
N SER A 97 -22.71 30.28 15.52
CA SER A 97 -24.12 30.60 15.74
C SER A 97 -24.80 29.66 16.77
N ARG A 98 -24.55 28.34 16.72
CA ARG A 98 -25.33 27.35 17.48
C ARG A 98 -24.71 26.80 18.78
N LYS A 99 -23.41 26.99 19.06
CA LYS A 99 -22.71 26.41 20.26
C LYS A 99 -23.06 24.93 20.57
N THR A 100 -23.26 24.11 19.55
CA THR A 100 -23.69 22.70 19.70
C THR A 100 -22.50 21.73 19.79
N ASN A 101 -22.45 20.91 20.84
CA ASN A 101 -21.48 19.81 21.02
C ASN A 101 -21.38 18.80 19.84
N PRO A 102 -22.48 18.35 19.18
CA PRO A 102 -22.39 17.39 18.06
C PRO A 102 -21.61 17.91 16.84
N THR A 103 -21.49 19.23 16.66
CA THR A 103 -20.74 19.83 15.55
C THR A 103 -19.25 19.52 15.64
N VAL A 104 -18.69 19.37 16.86
CA VAL A 104 -17.26 19.08 17.06
C VAL A 104 -16.92 17.65 16.63
N LEU A 105 -17.80 16.68 16.92
CA LEU A 105 -17.63 15.29 16.49
C LEU A 105 -17.66 15.18 14.96
N LEU A 106 -18.62 15.87 14.32
CA LEU A 106 -18.73 15.85 12.86
C LEU A 106 -17.52 16.52 12.18
N VAL A 107 -17.05 17.66 12.69
CA VAL A 107 -15.83 18.32 12.17
C VAL A 107 -14.61 17.40 12.31
N SER A 108 -14.49 16.67 13.43
CA SER A 108 -13.37 15.74 13.64
C SER A 108 -13.38 14.59 12.61
N VAL A 109 -14.56 14.02 12.29
CA VAL A 109 -14.71 13.01 11.21
C VAL A 109 -14.27 13.59 9.86
N CYS A 110 -14.76 14.78 9.50
CA CYS A 110 -14.41 15.41 8.23
C CYS A 110 -12.92 15.71 8.12
N VAL A 111 -12.27 16.15 9.20
CA VAL A 111 -10.82 16.39 9.24
C VAL A 111 -10.04 15.09 9.07
N CYS A 112 -10.41 14.00 9.74
CA CYS A 112 -9.76 12.70 9.56
C CYS A 112 -9.86 12.19 8.11
N LEU A 113 -11.05 12.30 7.50
CA LEU A 113 -11.28 11.92 6.11
C LEU A 113 -10.50 12.79 5.12
N LEU A 114 -10.39 14.10 5.39
CA LEU A 114 -9.60 15.01 4.57
C LEU A 114 -8.12 14.62 4.59
N ILE A 115 -7.56 14.39 5.78
CA ILE A 115 -6.16 13.98 5.93
C ILE A 115 -5.91 12.61 5.27
N PHE A 116 -6.80 11.63 5.48
CA PHE A 116 -6.71 10.33 4.81
C PHE A 116 -6.66 10.47 3.28
N THR A 117 -7.55 11.30 2.71
CA THR A 117 -7.63 11.50 1.25
C THR A 117 -6.38 12.18 0.70
N LEU A 118 -5.83 13.15 1.43
CA LEU A 118 -4.56 13.80 1.06
C LEU A 118 -3.38 12.84 1.13
N LEU A 119 -3.26 12.04 2.19
CA LEU A 119 -2.21 11.04 2.32
C LEU A 119 -2.30 9.97 1.24
N PHE A 120 -3.52 9.59 0.86
CA PHE A 120 -3.74 8.61 -0.19
C PHE A 120 -3.30 9.14 -1.56
N MET A 121 -3.60 10.41 -1.86
CA MET A 121 -3.10 11.08 -3.07
C MET A 121 -1.58 11.18 -3.09
N LEU A 122 -0.96 11.57 -1.97
CA LEU A 122 0.51 11.61 -1.86
C LEU A 122 1.15 10.22 -1.96
N GLY A 123 0.44 9.16 -1.55
CA GLY A 123 0.92 7.79 -1.57
C GLY A 123 0.76 7.09 -2.92
N VAL A 124 -0.24 7.46 -3.72
CA VAL A 124 -0.45 6.87 -5.06
C VAL A 124 0.49 7.47 -6.11
N ASP A 125 1.02 8.68 -5.86
CA ASP A 125 2.00 9.31 -6.73
C ASP A 125 3.33 8.56 -6.70
N ASN A 126 3.49 7.59 -7.60
CA ASN A 126 4.73 6.88 -7.82
C ASN A 126 5.61 7.65 -8.83
N PRO A 127 6.78 8.19 -8.43
CA PRO A 127 7.69 8.88 -9.34
C PRO A 127 8.26 7.97 -10.42
N HIS A 128 8.16 6.64 -10.27
CA HIS A 128 8.55 5.66 -11.30
C HIS A 128 7.43 5.45 -12.33
N LYS A 129 6.97 6.53 -12.98
CA LYS A 129 6.32 6.41 -14.29
C LYS A 129 7.37 5.85 -15.24
N GLN A 130 7.29 4.55 -15.52
CA GLN A 130 8.27 3.84 -16.33
C GLN A 130 8.08 4.28 -17.79
N LEU A 131 8.74 5.38 -18.15
CA LEU A 131 8.73 5.99 -19.47
C LEU A 131 9.74 5.33 -20.43
N ASP A 132 10.19 4.12 -20.14
CA ASP A 132 11.14 3.46 -21.04
C ASP A 132 10.62 2.09 -21.48
N LYS A 133 10.56 1.96 -22.79
CA LYS A 133 10.23 0.77 -23.56
C LYS A 133 10.93 -0.48 -22.99
N PRO A 134 10.30 -1.66 -22.97
CA PRO A 134 10.94 -2.91 -22.59
C PRO A 134 12.07 -3.20 -23.57
N GLN A 135 13.31 -2.96 -23.13
CA GLN A 135 14.50 -3.46 -23.81
C GLN A 135 14.99 -4.61 -22.95
N ILE A 136 14.99 -5.81 -23.55
CA ILE A 136 15.65 -6.96 -22.94
C ILE A 136 17.11 -6.58 -22.79
N GLN A 137 17.57 -6.52 -21.55
CA GLN A 137 18.94 -6.14 -21.26
C GLN A 137 19.88 -7.24 -21.79
N GLU A 138 20.90 -6.84 -22.57
CA GLU A 138 21.84 -7.77 -23.21
C GLU A 138 22.75 -8.46 -22.18
N ASP A 139 23.09 -7.78 -21.09
CA ASP A 139 23.87 -8.35 -19.99
C ASP A 139 23.06 -9.33 -19.13
N ASN A 140 23.74 -10.38 -18.66
CA ASN A 140 23.16 -11.41 -17.81
C ASN A 140 23.21 -10.99 -16.33
N VAL A 141 22.49 -9.93 -15.99
CA VAL A 141 22.36 -9.44 -14.61
C VAL A 141 21.09 -10.01 -13.98
N LEU A 142 21.15 -10.32 -12.67
CA LEU A 142 19.96 -10.76 -11.93
C LEU A 142 18.89 -9.66 -11.98
N PRO A 143 17.61 -10.00 -12.20
CA PRO A 143 16.56 -9.01 -12.16
C PRO A 143 16.58 -8.27 -10.82
N PRO A 144 16.39 -6.95 -10.80
CA PRO A 144 16.41 -6.16 -9.56
C PRO A 144 15.34 -6.66 -8.56
N SER A 145 14.26 -7.29 -9.05
CA SER A 145 13.24 -7.96 -8.25
C SER A 145 13.79 -9.04 -7.31
N ASP A 146 14.88 -9.72 -7.68
CA ASP A 146 15.48 -10.81 -6.90
C ASP A 146 16.66 -10.31 -6.03
N THR A 147 17.30 -9.21 -6.43
CA THR A 147 18.51 -8.69 -5.77
C THR A 147 18.20 -7.66 -4.67
N HIS A 148 17.02 -7.03 -4.71
CA HIS A 148 16.59 -6.05 -3.71
C HIS A 148 15.53 -6.63 -2.76
N THR A 149 15.98 -7.14 -1.61
CA THR A 149 15.18 -6.96 -0.39
C THR A 149 15.56 -5.60 0.19
N GLU A 150 15.18 -4.51 -0.48
CA GLU A 150 15.15 -3.21 0.21
C GLU A 150 14.16 -3.39 1.34
N ARG A 151 14.69 -3.48 2.56
CA ARG A 151 13.88 -3.44 3.76
C ARG A 151 13.24 -2.07 3.74
N ASP A 152 11.95 -1.99 3.37
CA ASP A 152 11.14 -0.77 3.25
C ASP A 152 11.18 0.08 4.54
N ARG A 153 12.32 0.73 4.79
CA ARG A 153 12.53 1.80 5.76
C ARG A 153 12.23 3.15 5.12
N GLY A 154 11.37 3.13 4.11
CA GLY A 154 11.01 4.29 3.32
C GLY A 154 9.74 4.99 3.80
N PRO A 155 9.40 6.11 3.15
CA PRO A 155 8.16 6.83 3.37
C PRO A 155 6.90 5.98 3.09
N CYS A 156 6.99 4.92 2.27
CA CYS A 156 5.86 4.06 1.92
C CYS A 156 5.23 3.34 3.13
N THR A 157 6.05 2.73 3.99
CA THR A 157 5.58 2.08 5.22
C THR A 157 4.96 3.09 6.18
N ALA A 158 5.57 4.28 6.30
CA ALA A 158 5.04 5.35 7.13
C ALA A 158 3.67 5.85 6.62
N VAL A 159 3.53 6.05 5.30
CA VAL A 159 2.26 6.44 4.66
C VAL A 159 1.20 5.37 4.88
N ALA A 160 1.52 4.08 4.72
CA ALA A 160 0.59 2.98 4.96
C ALA A 160 0.07 2.95 6.41
N VAL A 161 0.98 3.08 7.38
CA VAL A 161 0.62 3.14 8.82
C VAL A 161 -0.25 4.36 9.12
N LEU A 162 0.07 5.52 8.54
CA LEU A 162 -0.72 6.74 8.70
C LEU A 162 -2.12 6.59 8.09
N LEU A 163 -2.24 6.05 6.88
CA LEU A 163 -3.52 5.76 6.24
C LEU A 163 -4.38 4.84 7.11
N GLN A 164 -3.79 3.77 7.63
CA GLN A 164 -4.50 2.84 8.51
C GLN A 164 -4.94 3.51 9.82
N TYR A 165 -4.10 4.39 10.38
CA TYR A 165 -4.45 5.17 11.57
C TYR A 165 -5.65 6.09 11.33
N PHE A 166 -5.65 6.89 10.27
CA PHE A 166 -6.75 7.82 9.96
C PHE A 166 -8.05 7.09 9.59
N LEU A 167 -7.95 5.92 8.94
CA LEU A 167 -9.11 5.07 8.66
C LEU A 167 -9.77 4.56 9.95
N LEU A 168 -8.96 4.01 10.87
CA LEU A 168 -9.45 3.55 12.18
C LEU A 168 -9.97 4.70 13.04
N GLY A 169 -9.30 5.86 12.98
CA GLY A 169 -9.76 7.10 13.61
C GLY A 169 -11.14 7.48 13.10
N THR A 170 -11.32 7.52 11.78
CA THR A 170 -12.60 7.82 11.13
C THR A 170 -13.71 6.88 11.59
N PHE A 171 -13.47 5.57 11.64
CA PHE A 171 -14.44 4.60 12.14
C PHE A 171 -14.82 4.90 13.60
N THR A 172 -13.83 5.16 14.45
CA THR A 172 -14.03 5.48 15.87
C THR A 172 -14.88 6.74 16.04
N TRP A 173 -14.57 7.82 15.30
CA TRP A 173 -15.33 9.07 15.36
C TRP A 173 -16.76 8.92 14.85
N ASN A 174 -16.97 8.13 13.80
CA ASN A 174 -18.32 7.84 13.29
C ASN A 174 -19.15 7.06 14.30
N THR A 175 -18.56 6.05 14.98
CA THR A 175 -19.25 5.33 16.06
C THR A 175 -19.61 6.25 17.22
N LEU A 176 -18.70 7.16 17.61
CA LEU A 176 -18.95 8.14 18.69
C LEU A 176 -20.05 9.14 18.31
N TYR A 177 -20.04 9.62 17.07
CA TYR A 177 -21.09 10.48 16.53
C TYR A 177 -22.45 9.79 16.53
N ALA A 178 -22.52 8.56 16.00
CA ALA A 178 -23.74 7.75 16.00
C ALA A 178 -24.27 7.49 17.42
N THR A 179 -23.38 7.15 18.36
CA THR A 179 -23.74 6.94 19.76
C THR A 179 -24.31 8.22 20.39
N ASN A 180 -23.68 9.37 20.14
CA ASN A 180 -24.16 10.65 20.66
C ASN A 180 -25.55 11.01 20.11
N VAL A 181 -25.79 10.80 18.81
CA VAL A 181 -27.11 11.03 18.18
C VAL A 181 -28.16 10.08 18.76
N PHE A 182 -27.83 8.79 18.91
CA PHE A 182 -28.72 7.81 19.53
C PHE A 182 -29.11 8.18 20.96
N LEU A 183 -28.15 8.63 21.78
CA LEU A 183 -28.42 9.10 23.13
C LEU A 183 -29.30 10.35 23.16
N MET A 184 -29.12 11.29 22.23
CA MET A 184 -30.01 12.46 22.12
C MET A 184 -31.44 12.07 21.73
N ILE A 185 -31.61 11.12 20.82
CA ILE A 185 -32.94 10.64 20.42
C ILE A 185 -33.65 9.94 21.59
N ARG A 186 -32.93 9.06 22.31
CA ARG A 186 -33.50 8.30 23.41
C ARG A 186 -33.76 9.15 24.66
N ASN A 187 -32.94 10.17 24.88
CA ASN A 187 -32.90 10.96 26.12
C ASN A 187 -33.20 12.44 25.82
N SER A 188 -34.36 12.72 25.21
CA SER A 188 -34.71 14.02 24.59
C SER A 188 -34.71 15.25 25.52
N LEU A 189 -34.39 15.11 26.81
CA LEU A 189 -34.36 16.18 27.82
C LEU A 189 -33.03 16.33 28.58
N ALA A 190 -32.04 15.45 28.36
CA ALA A 190 -30.75 15.58 29.04
C ALA A 190 -29.76 16.35 28.14
N THR A 191 -29.51 17.62 28.47
CA THR A 191 -28.40 18.38 27.89
C THR A 191 -27.11 17.60 28.08
N SER A 192 -26.47 17.19 26.98
CA SER A 192 -25.23 16.41 27.03
C SER A 192 -24.20 17.13 27.91
N PRO A 193 -23.71 16.51 29.01
CA PRO A 193 -22.77 17.16 29.89
C PRO A 193 -21.49 17.47 29.10
N SER A 194 -20.94 18.68 29.26
CA SER A 194 -19.73 19.12 28.54
C SER A 194 -18.55 18.16 28.69
N GLN A 195 -18.52 17.41 29.80
CA GLN A 195 -17.52 16.38 30.09
C GLN A 195 -17.61 15.15 29.17
N PHE A 196 -18.78 14.85 28.60
CA PHE A 196 -18.94 13.75 27.63
C PHE A 196 -18.18 14.05 26.33
N THR A 197 -18.16 15.30 25.89
CA THR A 197 -17.39 15.71 24.71
C THR A 197 -15.88 15.64 24.97
N ALA A 198 -15.42 16.07 26.15
CA ALA A 198 -14.01 15.94 26.53
C ALA A 198 -13.57 14.46 26.62
N TYR A 199 -14.42 13.59 27.20
CA TYR A 199 -14.14 12.16 27.33
C TYR A 199 -14.11 11.43 25.97
N THR A 200 -15.05 11.74 25.07
CA THR A 200 -15.09 11.14 23.73
C THR A 200 -13.92 11.63 22.86
N VAL A 201 -13.49 12.88 23.01
CA VAL A 201 -12.30 13.41 22.33
C VAL A 201 -11.02 12.74 22.84
N ALA A 202 -10.89 12.52 24.15
CA ALA A 202 -9.77 11.78 24.72
C ALA A 202 -9.74 10.30 24.26
N ILE A 203 -10.89 9.67 24.03
CA ILE A 203 -10.97 8.30 23.48
C ILE A 203 -10.58 8.27 22.01
N GLY A 204 -11.12 9.20 21.20
CA GLY A 204 -10.89 9.27 19.76
C GLY A 204 -9.43 9.52 19.39
N TRP A 205 -8.72 10.35 20.16
CA TRP A 205 -7.30 10.62 19.94
C TRP A 205 -6.35 9.72 20.78
N GLY A 206 -6.79 9.17 21.91
CA GLY A 206 -5.86 8.72 22.98
C GLY A 206 -5.78 7.23 23.31
N ARG A 207 -6.70 6.34 22.89
CA ARG A 207 -6.62 4.90 23.28
C ARG A 207 -6.66 3.89 22.13
N THR A 208 -7.18 4.26 20.97
CA THR A 208 -7.24 3.38 19.78
C THR A 208 -5.90 3.30 19.05
N ALA A 209 -5.08 4.37 19.11
CA ALA A 209 -3.79 4.47 18.44
C ALA A 209 -2.70 3.61 19.08
N TRP A 210 -2.50 3.75 20.39
CA TRP A 210 -1.25 3.28 21.02
C TRP A 210 -1.17 1.77 21.18
N ARG A 211 -2.31 1.08 21.38
CA ARG A 211 -2.31 -0.38 21.50
C ARG A 211 -2.10 -1.05 20.14
N LYS A 212 -2.82 -0.65 19.08
CA LYS A 212 -2.69 -1.28 17.76
C LYS A 212 -1.37 -0.94 17.05
N ILE A 213 -0.86 0.29 17.19
CA ILE A 213 0.45 0.68 16.63
C ILE A 213 1.56 -0.09 17.32
N LYS A 214 1.50 -0.27 18.65
CA LYS A 214 2.49 -1.10 19.35
C LYS A 214 2.42 -2.55 18.92
N TYR A 215 1.22 -3.14 18.73
CA TYR A 215 1.09 -4.52 18.23
C TYR A 215 1.51 -4.69 16.76
N LEU A 216 1.22 -3.74 15.87
CA LEU A 216 1.64 -3.79 14.46
C LEU A 216 3.14 -3.54 14.30
N VAL A 217 3.69 -2.53 14.97
CA VAL A 217 5.15 -2.26 14.98
C VAL A 217 5.92 -3.39 15.64
N VAL A 218 5.39 -4.00 16.71
CA VAL A 218 5.98 -5.20 17.33
C VAL A 218 5.82 -6.42 16.42
N SER A 219 4.71 -6.58 15.71
CA SER A 219 4.51 -7.67 14.75
C SER A 219 5.45 -7.57 13.54
N GLU A 220 5.64 -6.37 12.98
CA GLU A 220 6.59 -6.13 11.90
C GLU A 220 8.05 -6.23 12.37
N ALA A 221 8.35 -5.76 13.60
CA ALA A 221 9.67 -5.93 14.20
C ALA A 221 9.98 -7.40 14.53
N LEU A 222 9.00 -8.20 14.97
CA LEU A 222 9.18 -9.63 15.25
C LEU A 222 9.22 -10.49 13.98
N ALA A 223 8.46 -10.15 12.95
CA ALA A 223 8.55 -10.78 11.62
C ALA A 223 9.94 -10.57 10.99
N GLY A 224 10.64 -9.50 11.35
CA GLY A 224 12.03 -9.22 10.94
C GLY A 224 13.13 -9.95 11.72
N ILE A 225 12.81 -10.71 12.78
CA ILE A 225 13.82 -11.34 13.67
C ILE A 225 13.90 -12.87 13.52
N SER A 226 12.96 -13.53 12.84
CA SER A 226 13.04 -14.99 12.60
C SER A 226 12.67 -15.40 11.16
N PRO A 227 13.66 -15.60 10.27
CA PRO A 227 13.42 -16.07 8.90
C PRO A 227 13.01 -17.55 8.76
N TRP A 228 12.77 -18.30 9.85
CA TRP A 228 12.79 -19.78 9.80
C TRP A 228 11.52 -20.51 10.25
N LEU A 229 10.40 -19.84 10.57
CA LEU A 229 9.24 -20.53 11.17
C LEU A 229 7.91 -20.49 10.41
N LEU A 230 7.80 -19.78 9.28
CA LEU A 230 6.62 -19.90 8.41
C LEU A 230 7.02 -19.95 6.92
N GLY A 231 7.07 -21.16 6.37
CA GLY A 231 6.66 -21.34 4.96
C GLY A 231 5.13 -21.53 4.90
N PRO A 232 4.53 -21.61 3.70
CA PRO A 232 4.71 -20.78 2.51
C PRO A 232 3.64 -19.67 2.44
N LYS A 233 4.07 -18.48 1.99
CA LYS A 233 3.29 -17.42 1.33
C LYS A 233 1.76 -17.39 1.54
N LEU A 234 1.31 -16.60 2.50
CA LEU A 234 -0.05 -16.03 2.48
C LEU A 234 0.01 -14.62 1.91
N MET A 235 -0.55 -14.51 0.71
CA MET A 235 -0.75 -13.32 -0.11
C MET A 235 -1.46 -12.22 0.69
N LEU A 236 -0.70 -11.24 1.22
CA LEU A 236 -1.25 -9.96 1.66
C LEU A 236 -0.68 -8.77 0.85
N GLY A 237 0.19 -9.05 -0.12
CA GLY A 237 0.83 -8.04 -0.99
C GLY A 237 0.01 -7.66 -2.24
N ASP A 238 -1.07 -8.37 -2.54
CA ASP A 238 -1.87 -8.15 -3.76
C ASP A 238 -3.03 -7.15 -3.58
N ILE A 239 -3.21 -6.57 -2.39
CA ILE A 239 -4.28 -5.57 -2.15
C ILE A 239 -3.86 -4.14 -2.57
N PHE A 240 -2.56 -3.89 -2.78
CA PHE A 240 -2.05 -2.56 -3.14
C PHE A 240 -1.18 -2.49 -4.41
N ARG A 241 -1.11 -3.56 -5.20
CA ARG A 241 -0.59 -3.49 -6.58
C ARG A 241 -1.74 -3.38 -7.57
N LEU A 242 -2.21 -2.14 -7.76
CA LEU A 242 -2.87 -1.70 -8.98
C LEU A 242 -1.83 -1.10 -9.92
#